data_AF-A0A6V7M1P0-F1
#
_entry.id   AF-A0A6V7M1P0-F1
#
_cell.length_a   1.000
_cell.length_b   1.000
_cell.length_c   1.000
_cell.angle_alpha   90.00
_cell.angle_beta   90.00
_cell.angle_gamma   90.00
#
_symmetry.space_group_name_H-M   'P 1'
#
loop_
_entity.id
_entity.type
_entity.pdbx_description
1 polymer ?
#
loop_
_entity_poly.entity_id
_entity_poly.type
_entity_poly.pdbx_seq_one_letter_code
_entity_poly.pdbx_strand_id
1 'polypeptide(L)' 'GGSARTLYESVHSVIFNLPENFRLYPAHDYSGRTVTTVGEERTFNPRLTKSLDEFIRIMNNLNLPYPRMI' A
#
# COMPACT_ATOMS: atom_id res chain seq x y z
N GLY A 1 3.15 15.58 6.52
CA GLY A 1 2.97 14.20 7.06
C GLY A 1 1.69 13.60 6.54
N GLY A 2 1.46 12.29 6.74
CA GLY A 2 0.25 11.56 6.29
C GLY A 2 -0.33 10.67 7.39
N SER A 3 -1.46 10.00 7.10
CA SER A 3 -2.19 9.14 8.04
C SER A 3 -2.33 7.71 7.49
N ALA A 4 -1.94 6.70 8.30
CA ALA A 4 -2.09 5.29 7.94
C ALA A 4 -3.57 4.92 7.73
N ARG A 5 -4.47 5.41 8.58
CA ARG A 5 -5.92 5.19 8.42
C ARG A 5 -6.41 5.70 7.08
N THR A 6 -6.09 6.96 6.76
CA THR A 6 -6.51 7.59 5.51
C THR A 6 -5.95 6.87 4.29
N LEU A 7 -4.70 6.40 4.36
CA LEU A 7 -4.09 5.60 3.28
C LEU A 7 -4.85 4.28 3.07
N TYR A 8 -5.12 3.54 4.16
CA TYR A 8 -5.85 2.27 4.07
C TYR A 8 -7.23 2.47 3.46
N GLU A 9 -8.00 3.44 3.98
CA GLU A 9 -9.34 3.76 3.49
C GLU A 9 -9.31 4.19 2.01
N SER A 10 -8.33 4.98 1.60
CA SER A 10 -8.18 5.41 0.20
C SER A 10 -7.92 4.24 -0.75
N VAL A 11 -7.00 3.33 -0.37
CA VAL A 11 -6.68 2.17 -1.20
C VAL A 11 -7.88 1.22 -1.30
N HIS A 12 -8.54 0.94 -0.18
CA HIS A 12 -9.68 0.01 -0.15
C HIS A 12 -10.93 0.57 -0.84
N SER A 13 -11.21 1.87 -0.71
CA SER A 13 -12.40 2.49 -1.31
C SER A 13 -12.23 2.88 -2.78
N VAL A 14 -11.00 3.11 -3.25
CA VAL A 14 -10.74 3.56 -4.62
C VAL A 14 -10.04 2.47 -5.42
N ILE A 15 -8.84 2.05 -5.01
CA ILE A 15 -7.98 1.19 -5.84
C ILE A 15 -8.50 -0.26 -5.86
N PHE A 16 -8.88 -0.82 -4.71
CA PHE A 16 -9.38 -2.20 -4.64
C PHE A 16 -10.81 -2.39 -5.15
N ASN A 17 -11.50 -1.29 -5.46
CA ASN A 17 -12.80 -1.28 -6.16
C ASN A 17 -12.65 -1.23 -7.68
N LEU A 18 -11.43 -1.13 -8.21
CA LEU A 18 -11.16 -1.25 -9.65
C LEU A 18 -11.20 -2.73 -10.11
N PRO A 19 -11.37 -2.99 -11.41
CA PRO A 19 -11.30 -4.36 -11.94
C PRO A 19 -9.95 -5.03 -11.65
N GLU A 20 -9.98 -6.31 -11.30
CA GLU A 20 -8.80 -7.05 -10.83
C GLU A 20 -7.64 -7.07 -11.84
N ASN A 21 -7.95 -7.07 -13.13
CA ASN A 21 -6.96 -7.09 -14.21
C ASN A 21 -6.33 -5.72 -14.51
N PHE A 22 -6.74 -4.66 -13.82
CA PHE A 22 -6.14 -3.35 -14.02
C PHE A 22 -4.70 -3.34 -13.51
N ARG A 23 -3.80 -2.84 -14.37
CA ARG A 23 -2.38 -2.67 -14.05
C ARG A 23 -2.19 -1.47 -13.14
N LEU A 24 -1.47 -1.66 -12.05
CA LEU A 24 -1.04 -0.62 -11.13
C LEU A 24 0.44 -0.32 -11.39
N TYR A 25 0.73 0.95 -11.69
CA TYR A 25 2.07 1.46 -11.95
C TYR A 25 2.52 2.31 -10.76
N PRO A 26 3.36 1.79 -9.84
CA PRO A 26 3.78 2.54 -8.66
C PRO A 26 4.77 3.63 -9.02
N ALA A 27 4.78 4.72 -8.26
CA ALA A 27 5.76 5.80 -8.43
C ALA A 27 7.20 5.36 -8.06
N HIS A 28 7.34 4.40 -7.13
CA HIS A 28 8.62 3.88 -6.68
C HIS A 28 8.51 2.37 -6.47
N ASP A 29 9.60 1.68 -6.79
CA ASP A 29 9.82 0.28 -6.42
C ASP A 29 11.28 0.10 -5.98
N TYR A 30 11.49 -0.70 -4.94
CA TYR A 30 12.82 -0.95 -4.36
C TYR A 30 13.26 -2.42 -4.53
N SER A 31 12.57 -3.19 -5.37
CA SER A 31 12.78 -4.63 -5.60
C SER A 31 12.88 -5.01 -7.08
N GLY A 32 12.97 -4.04 -7.98
CA GLY A 32 13.08 -4.23 -9.43
C GLY A 32 11.77 -4.54 -10.16
N ARG A 33 10.60 -4.32 -9.54
CA ARG A 33 9.28 -4.50 -10.19
C ARG A 33 8.87 -3.24 -10.94
N THR A 34 8.17 -3.43 -12.07
CA THR A 34 7.72 -2.33 -12.94
C THR A 34 6.19 -2.17 -12.96
N VAL A 35 5.44 -3.21 -12.60
CA VAL A 35 3.97 -3.24 -12.62
C VAL A 35 3.44 -4.36 -11.73
N THR A 36 2.23 -4.19 -11.22
CA THR A 36 1.40 -5.21 -10.53
C THR A 36 -0.05 -5.04 -11.00
N THR A 37 -0.99 -5.80 -10.46
CA THR A 37 -2.43 -5.65 -10.74
C THR A 37 -3.24 -5.43 -9.46
N VAL A 38 -4.46 -4.92 -9.62
CA VAL A 38 -5.39 -4.77 -8.49
C VAL A 38 -5.65 -6.11 -7.80
N GLY A 39 -5.85 -7.19 -8.59
CA GLY A 39 -6.06 -8.53 -8.06
C GLY A 39 -4.85 -9.09 -7.31
N GLU A 40 -3.64 -8.87 -7.81
CA GLU A 40 -2.41 -9.29 -7.13
C GLU A 40 -2.24 -8.55 -5.79
N GLU A 41 -2.38 -7.22 -5.76
CA GLU A 41 -2.22 -6.46 -4.52
C GLU A 41 -3.32 -6.76 -3.49
N ARG A 42 -4.57 -6.95 -3.94
CA ARG A 42 -5.68 -7.28 -3.04
C ARG A 42 -5.52 -8.67 -2.42
N THR A 43 -4.83 -9.58 -3.09
CA THR A 43 -4.61 -10.95 -2.61
C THR A 43 -3.31 -11.08 -1.81
N PHE A 44 -2.24 -10.43 -2.25
CA PHE A 44 -0.88 -10.72 -1.80
C PHE A 44 -0.15 -9.55 -1.11
N ASN A 45 -0.69 -8.33 -1.12
CA ASN A 45 0.02 -7.21 -0.48
C ASN A 45 0.19 -7.48 1.02
N PRO A 46 1.42 -7.52 1.56
CA PRO A 46 1.68 -7.99 2.92
C PRO A 46 1.12 -7.06 4.01
N ARG A 47 0.71 -5.84 3.66
CA ARG A 47 0.19 -4.84 4.59
C ARG A 47 -1.30 -4.56 4.34
N LEU A 48 -1.68 -4.33 3.09
CA LEU A 48 -3.03 -3.89 2.73
C LEU A 48 -4.07 -5.03 2.77
N THR A 49 -3.64 -6.29 2.87
CA THR A 49 -4.50 -7.46 3.13
C THR A 49 -4.85 -7.65 4.60
N LYS A 50 -4.21 -6.89 5.50
CA LYS A 50 -4.47 -6.94 6.94
C LYS A 50 -5.72 -6.13 7.30
N SER A 51 -6.25 -6.35 8.50
CA SER A 51 -7.29 -5.46 9.03
C SER A 51 -6.75 -4.04 9.22
N LEU A 52 -7.64 -3.05 9.24
CA LEU A 52 -7.26 -1.64 9.43
C LEU A 52 -6.40 -1.42 10.69
N ASP A 53 -6.77 -2.03 11.82
CA ASP A 53 -6.03 -1.88 13.07
C ASP A 53 -4.65 -2.54 13.01
N GLU A 54 -4.55 -3.71 12.37
CA GLU A 54 -3.26 -4.38 12.16
C GLU A 54 -2.38 -3.58 11.21
N PHE A 55 -2.94 -3.04 10.13
CA PHE A 55 -2.23 -2.15 9.21
C PHE A 55 -1.68 -0.92 9.92
N ILE A 56 -2.50 -0.20 10.68
CA ILE A 56 -2.08 0.98 11.46
C ILE A 56 -0.95 0.60 12.42
N ARG A 57 -1.10 -0.53 13.14
CA ARG A 57 -0.06 -1.04 14.04
C ARG A 57 1.24 -1.31 13.31
N ILE A 58 1.21 -1.99 12.16
CA ILE A 58 2.40 -2.26 11.35
C ILE A 58 3.07 -0.94 10.93
N MET A 59 2.31 -0.01 10.36
CA MET A 59 2.83 1.25 9.84
C MET A 59 3.48 2.12 10.92
N ASN A 60 2.93 2.14 12.13
CA ASN A 60 3.48 2.89 13.26
C ASN A 60 4.77 2.29 13.84
N ASN A 61 5.07 1.02 13.54
CA ASN A 61 6.21 0.29 14.13
C ASN A 61 7.32 -0.04 13.09
N LEU A 62 7.35 0.64 11.94
CA LEU A 62 8.35 0.38 10.89
C LEU A 62 9.76 0.88 11.22
N ASN A 63 9.93 1.76 12.22
CA ASN A 63 11.21 2.32 12.67
C ASN A 63 12.13 2.78 11.51
N LEU A 64 11.55 3.51 10.54
CA LEU A 64 12.28 4.00 9.38
C LEU A 64 13.18 5.18 9.75
N PRO A 65 14.36 5.31 9.11
CA PRO A 65 15.20 6.49 9.27
C PRO A 65 14.49 7.75 8.74
N TYR A 66 14.88 8.91 9.26
CA TYR A 66 14.39 10.20 8.76
C TYR A 66 14.69 10.30 7.24
N PRO A 67 13.73 10.70 6.40
CA PRO A 67 13.95 10.65 4.96
C PRO A 67 14.99 11.69 4.54
N ARG A 68 15.88 11.29 3.62
CA ARG A 68 17.12 12.03 3.32
C ARG A 68 16.93 13.34 2.55
N MET A 69 15.79 13.51 1.89
CA MET A 69 15.49 14.64 0.99
C MET A 69 14.03 15.06 1.17
N ILE A 70 13.70 15.62 2.34
CA ILE A 70 12.37 16.23 2.60
C ILE A 70 12.50 17.70 2.97
#